data_AF-A0A6A3P4A8-F1
#
_entry.id   AF-A0A6A3P4A8-F1
#
_cell.length_a   1.000
_cell.length_b   1.000
_cell.length_c   1.000
_cell.angle_alpha   90.00
_cell.angle_beta   90.00
_cell.angle_gamma   90.00
#
_symmetry.space_group_name_H-M   'P 1'
#
loop_
_entity.id
_entity.type
_entity.pdbx_description
1 polymer ?
#
loop_
_entity_poly.entity_id
_entity_poly.type
_entity_poly.pdbx_seq_one_letter_code
_entity_poly.pdbx_strand_id
1 'polypeptide(L)' 'MKHTITNMTYARTPDAYTSHRDEFKSLAHRGDRTELWDYFVKNWDECCEM' A
#
# COMPACT_ATOMS: atom_id res chain seq x y z
N MET A 1 7.62 -6.40 1.21
CA MET A 1 7.10 -5.03 1.17
C MET A 1 7.60 -4.22 -0.02
N LYS A 2 8.91 -4.19 -0.35
CA LYS A 2 9.42 -3.44 -1.53
C LYS A 2 8.67 -3.78 -2.83
N HIS A 3 8.46 -5.07 -3.09
CA HIS A 3 7.70 -5.55 -4.26
C HIS A 3 6.24 -5.05 -4.26
N THR A 4 5.57 -5.08 -3.11
CA THR A 4 4.17 -4.65 -2.95
C THR A 4 4.02 -3.14 -3.17
N ILE A 5 4.97 -2.33 -2.67
CA ILE A 5 5.02 -0.88 -2.92
C ILE A 5 5.22 -0.62 -4.42
N THR A 6 6.18 -1.30 -5.06
CA THR A 6 6.40 -1.19 -6.51
C THR A 6 5.13 -1.53 -7.30
N ASN A 7 4.44 -2.61 -6.94
CA ASN A 7 3.19 -3.00 -7.61
C ASN A 7 2.07 -1.98 -7.43
N MET A 8 1.96 -1.34 -6.25
CA MET A 8 1.02 -0.25 -6.00
C MET A 8 1.36 0.99 -6.84
N THR A 9 2.63 1.40 -6.89
CA THR A 9 3.07 2.57 -7.69
C THR A 9 2.82 2.39 -9.18
N TYR A 10 2.94 1.17 -9.70
CA TYR A 10 2.75 0.87 -11.12
C TYR A 10 1.39 0.23 -11.44
N ALA A 11 0.47 0.17 -10.47
CA ALA A 11 -0.88 -0.32 -10.69
C ALA A 11 -1.57 0.57 -11.74
N ARG A 12 -2.06 -0.06 -12.81
CA ARG A 12 -2.73 0.65 -13.92
C ARG A 12 -4.25 0.69 -13.79
N THR A 13 -4.78 -0.03 -12.81
CA THR A 13 -6.22 -0.10 -12.54
C THR A 13 -6.47 0.06 -11.03
N PRO A 14 -7.61 0.66 -10.64
CA PRO A 14 -7.99 0.80 -9.22
C PRO A 14 -8.09 -0.56 -8.51
N ASP A 15 -8.53 -1.60 -9.23
CA ASP A 15 -8.66 -2.95 -8.69
C ASP A 15 -7.29 -3.57 -8.35
N ALA A 16 -6.32 -3.45 -9.26
CA ALA A 16 -4.95 -3.90 -9.00
C ALA A 16 -4.31 -3.11 -7.86
N TYR A 17 -4.51 -1.79 -7.82
CA TYR A 17 -4.02 -0.96 -6.72
C TYR A 17 -4.60 -1.42 -5.38
N THR A 18 -5.92 -1.62 -5.32
CA THR A 18 -6.63 -2.08 -4.11
C THR A 18 -6.12 -3.44 -3.64
N SER A 19 -5.93 -4.39 -4.56
CA SER A 19 -5.39 -5.71 -4.25
C SER A 19 -3.99 -5.65 -3.64
N HIS A 20 -3.07 -4.90 -4.27
CA HIS A 20 -1.71 -4.75 -3.76
C HIS A 20 -1.65 -3.97 -2.44
N ARG A 21 -2.55 -2.99 -2.26
CA ARG A 21 -2.69 -2.23 -1.01
C ARG A 21 -3.13 -3.13 0.15
N ASP A 22 -4.07 -4.04 -0.07
CA ASP A 22 -4.52 -4.99 0.96
C ASP A 22 -3.42 -6.02 1.30
N GLU A 23 -2.67 -6.47 0.29
CA GLU A 23 -1.47 -7.30 0.50
C GLU A 23 -0.43 -6.57 1.35
N PHE A 24 -0.15 -5.30 1.06
CA PHE A 24 0.79 -4.48 1.82
C PHE A 24 0.30 -4.29 3.27
N LYS A 25 -0.99 -4.02 3.47
CA LYS A 25 -1.62 -3.94 4.80
C LYS A 25 -1.42 -5.23 5.59
N SER A 26 -1.72 -6.38 5.00
CA SER A 26 -1.56 -7.69 5.66
C SER A 26 -0.11 -7.96 6.06
N LEU A 27 0.85 -7.64 5.18
CA LEU A 27 2.27 -7.79 5.47
C LEU A 27 2.78 -6.85 6.56
N ALA A 28 2.27 -5.60 6.61
CA ALA A 28 2.63 -4.62 7.63
C ALA A 28 2.21 -5.09 9.03
N HIS A 29 0.96 -5.54 9.17
CA HIS A 29 0.44 -6.04 10.44
C HIS A 29 1.15 -7.32 10.92
N ARG A 30 1.49 -8.24 10.01
CA ARG A 30 2.24 -9.48 10.36
C ARG A 30 3.65 -9.23 10.88
N GLY A 31 4.23 -8.07 10.58
CA GLY A 31 5.59 -7.72 10.96
C GLY A 31 5.66 -6.68 12.07
N ASP A 32 4.57 -6.44 12.82
CA ASP A 32 4.43 -5.35 13.80
C ASP A 32 4.83 -3.97 13.25
N ARG A 33 4.68 -3.79 11.93
CA ARG A 33 5.01 -2.58 11.19
C ARG A 33 3.75 -1.76 10.92
N THR A 34 2.85 -1.71 11.89
CA THR A 34 1.57 -0.99 11.79
C THR A 34 1.79 0.50 11.56
N GLU A 35 2.81 1.09 12.20
CA GLU A 35 3.21 2.49 11.98
C GLU A 35 3.63 2.77 10.54
N LEU A 36 4.21 1.78 9.84
CA LEU A 36 4.56 1.91 8.42
C LEU A 36 3.30 1.96 7.56
N TRP A 37 2.27 1.18 7.92
CA TRP A 37 0.97 1.20 7.26
C TRP A 37 0.26 2.54 7.50
N ASP A 38 0.23 3.02 8.74
CA ASP A 38 -0.38 4.32 9.08
C ASP A 38 0.31 5.49 8.37
N TYR A 39 1.65 5.47 8.32
CA TYR A 39 2.43 6.44 7.54
C TYR A 39 2.06 6.38 6.06
N PHE A 40 1.93 5.19 5.50
CA PHE A 40 1.57 5.01 4.10
C PHE A 40 0.17 5.56 3.81
N VAL A 41 -0.85 5.21 4.61
CA VAL A 41 -2.23 5.71 4.43
C VAL A 41 -2.27 7.23 4.53
N LYS A 42 -1.55 7.81 5.48
CA LYS A 42 -1.51 9.27 5.65
C LYS A 42 -0.85 9.99 4.46
N ASN A 43 0.30 9.52 3.99
CA ASN A 43 1.09 10.31 3.02
C ASN A 43 0.80 9.92 1.56
N TRP A 44 0.38 8.69 1.31
CA TRP A 44 0.21 8.16 -0.05
C TRP A 44 -1.23 8.22 -0.51
N ASP A 45 -2.20 7.85 0.33
CA ASP A 45 -3.63 7.91 0.00
C ASP A 45 -4.08 9.37 -0.22
N GLU A 46 -3.51 10.34 0.52
CA GLU A 46 -3.75 11.78 0.29
C GLU A 46 -3.10 12.31 -1.02
N CYS A 47 -2.06 11.65 -1.54
CA CYS A 47 -1.39 12.05 -2.79
C CYS A 47 -1.87 11.29 -4.03
N CYS A 48 -2.52 10.13 -3.86
CA CYS A 48 -3.03 9.33 -4.96
C CYS A 48 -4.40 9.86 -5.40
N GLU A 49 -4.42 10.92 -6.20
CA GLU A 49 -5.58 11.25 -7.06
C GLU A 49 -5.64 10.22 -8.21
N MET A 50 -6.04 8.98 -7.92
CA MET A 50 -6.31 7.95 -8.94
C MET A 50 -7.80 7.63 -9.01
#